data_AF-S2DWL4-F1
#
_entry.id   AF-S2DWL4-F1
#
_cell.length_a   1.000
_cell.length_b   1.000
_cell.length_c   1.000
_cell.angle_alpha   90.00
_cell.angle_beta   90.00
_cell.angle_gamma   90.00
#
_symmetry.space_group_name_H-M   'P 1'
#
loop_
_entity.id
_entity.type
_entity.pdbx_description
1 polymer ?
#
loop_
_entity_poly.entity_id
_entity_poly.type
_entity_poly.pdbx_seq_one_letter_code
_entity_poly.pdbx_strand_id
1 'polypeptide(L)'
;MKKKIQTIDEKKFFKLPLEKGTFCLSKEILNAHSKFGKLIDYFQVETTELSFRNEILTLSVKLPGEPKKLVYLKVTEKELLVSCSFDTDFSYLSRYVYIALREFMGISGKAYFDKYYWPDFFDPKTGRSKYLQIINDRRGFDIKLKSKYPSFYKPGYPLLELQDDLEIPKDEIQPRSLAENLPITDKAIGFALADTILSSFHSNHYPFLVPLHGVTSKDREKIKTFATFHLNEDDGNELVLSQDQKELSKICFKMRELAPVSNSSWDDTFVPTSEELEKGKQLFKLWHQAYKLLLTQKYVYFFHTRGLKYVKGKPMRSWMRPCEFKKETPELVIKRMDKGDYFQIELAFRIKRKLNRLHYPNLTFFLRPETNWLEEYLLGSFNDWLVVSFFEKTKYKLAVLKSHYKGDFEDFINQLAERYEVIDS
;
A
#
# COMPACT_ATOMS: atom_id res chain seq x y z
N MET A 1 44.99 12.25 -0.48
CA MET A 1 44.22 13.39 0.06
C MET A 1 43.13 12.88 1.01
N LYS A 2 43.25 13.14 2.32
CA LYS A 2 42.19 12.86 3.30
C LYS A 2 41.01 13.80 2.99
N LYS A 3 39.88 13.27 2.49
CA LYS A 3 38.64 14.06 2.39
C LYS A 3 38.23 14.41 3.83
N LYS A 4 38.39 15.68 4.22
CA LYS A 4 37.83 16.20 5.47
C LYS A 4 36.35 15.84 5.49
N ILE A 5 35.94 15.07 6.49
CA ILE A 5 34.54 14.86 6.80
C ILE A 5 34.03 16.24 7.21
N GLN A 6 33.09 16.78 6.44
CA GLN A 6 32.46 18.05 6.74
C GLN A 6 31.55 17.79 7.94
N THR A 7 32.05 18.06 9.15
CA THR A 7 31.20 18.14 10.34
C THR A 7 30.40 19.42 10.18
N ILE A 8 29.14 19.27 9.84
CA ILE A 8 28.29 20.38 9.44
C ILE A 8 27.55 20.87 10.69
N ASP A 9 27.80 22.13 11.04
CA ASP A 9 27.14 22.81 12.16
C ASP A 9 25.70 23.14 11.74
N GLU A 10 24.74 22.37 12.26
CA GLU A 10 23.32 22.52 11.94
C GLU A 10 22.79 23.93 12.27
N LYS A 11 23.45 24.68 13.17
CA LYS A 11 23.11 26.07 13.50
C LYS A 11 23.34 27.06 12.35
N LYS A 12 24.01 26.63 11.27
CA LYS A 12 24.27 27.45 10.07
C LYS A 12 23.28 27.19 8.94
N PHE A 13 22.31 26.30 9.13
CA PHE A 13 21.33 25.97 8.11
C PHE A 13 20.13 26.89 8.21
N PHE A 14 19.68 27.39 7.05
CA PHE A 14 18.36 27.94 6.93
C PHE A 14 17.35 26.80 7.06
N LYS A 15 16.29 27.01 7.83
CA LYS A 15 15.24 26.01 8.07
C LYS A 15 14.01 26.35 7.26
N LEU A 16 13.71 25.53 6.25
CA LEU A 16 12.45 25.63 5.51
C LEU A 16 11.47 24.58 6.05
N PRO A 17 10.28 24.98 6.53
CA PRO A 17 9.28 24.00 6.94
C PRO A 17 8.78 23.19 5.73
N LEU A 18 8.41 21.94 5.96
CA LEU A 18 7.73 21.09 4.99
C LEU A 18 6.22 21.07 5.27
N GLU A 19 5.41 20.72 4.27
CA GLU A 19 3.96 20.49 4.46
C GLU A 19 3.76 19.41 5.55
N LYS A 20 2.93 19.71 6.56
CA LYS A 20 2.75 18.86 7.75
C LYS A 20 2.42 17.41 7.38
N GLY A 21 3.15 16.45 7.95
CA GLY A 21 2.94 15.02 7.71
C GLY A 21 3.45 14.54 6.35
N THR A 22 4.25 15.35 5.65
CA THR A 22 4.80 15.01 4.35
C THR A 22 6.27 15.45 4.25
N PHE A 23 6.95 15.01 3.20
CA PHE A 23 8.28 15.51 2.82
C PHE A 23 8.20 16.49 1.64
N CYS A 24 7.08 17.21 1.52
CA CYS A 24 6.78 18.12 0.42
C CYS A 24 7.12 19.56 0.79
N LEU A 25 7.81 20.27 -0.10
CA LEU A 25 7.94 21.73 -0.06
C LEU A 25 7.03 22.34 -1.12
N SER A 26 6.14 23.24 -0.72
CA SER A 26 5.28 23.99 -1.64
C SER A 26 5.91 25.32 -2.04
N LYS A 27 5.49 25.84 -3.20
CA LYS A 27 5.86 27.17 -3.68
C LYS A 27 5.46 28.26 -2.69
N GLU A 28 4.29 28.14 -2.06
CA GLU A 28 3.76 29.09 -1.10
C GLU A 28 4.69 29.19 0.12
N ILE A 29 5.11 28.03 0.65
CA ILE A 29 6.04 27.98 1.79
C ILE A 29 7.39 28.60 1.40
N LEU A 30 7.95 28.22 0.25
CA LEU A 30 9.23 28.76 -0.21
C LEU A 30 9.18 30.28 -0.42
N ASN A 31 8.09 30.78 -1.00
CA ASN A 31 7.91 32.22 -1.23
C ASN A 31 7.72 33.00 0.06
N ALA A 32 7.00 32.44 1.05
CA ALA A 32 6.80 33.08 2.35
C ALA A 32 8.12 33.24 3.14
N HIS A 33 9.08 32.35 2.91
CA HIS A 33 10.38 32.33 3.62
C HIS A 33 11.53 32.90 2.79
N SER A 34 11.25 33.57 1.66
CA SER A 34 12.27 34.08 0.75
C SER A 34 11.96 35.50 0.27
N LYS A 35 12.99 36.36 0.23
CA LYS A 35 12.89 37.69 -0.38
C LYS A 35 12.73 37.62 -1.92
N PHE A 36 12.94 36.44 -2.50
CA PHE A 36 12.91 36.18 -3.94
C PHE A 36 11.55 35.70 -4.46
N GLY A 37 10.51 35.62 -3.61
CA GLY A 37 9.16 35.19 -3.98
C GLY A 37 8.50 35.97 -5.13
N LYS A 38 9.01 37.17 -5.44
CA LYS A 38 8.55 38.06 -6.52
C LYS A 38 9.39 37.99 -7.81
N LEU A 39 10.46 37.19 -7.85
CA LEU A 39 11.23 36.99 -9.10
C LEU A 39 10.38 36.19 -10.09
N ILE A 40 9.85 36.92 -11.07
CA ILE A 40 9.31 36.37 -12.30
C ILE A 40 10.50 36.35 -13.25
N ASP A 41 11.06 35.18 -13.55
CA ASP A 41 11.46 34.82 -14.91
C ASP A 41 12.19 33.47 -14.98
N TYR A 42 12.05 32.87 -16.15
CA TYR A 42 12.58 31.58 -16.58
C TYR A 42 14.10 31.63 -16.69
N PHE A 43 14.81 31.49 -15.57
CA PHE A 43 16.24 31.22 -15.63
C PHE A 43 16.44 29.80 -16.17
N GLN A 44 17.18 29.67 -17.28
CA GLN A 44 17.81 28.40 -17.62
C GLN A 44 18.87 28.12 -16.55
N VAL A 45 18.49 27.33 -15.57
CA VAL A 45 19.34 26.97 -14.44
C VAL A 45 19.91 25.59 -14.73
N GLU A 46 21.22 25.46 -14.59
CA GLU A 46 21.85 24.15 -14.63
C GLU A 46 21.95 23.64 -13.19
N THR A 47 21.05 22.74 -12.79
CA THR A 47 21.13 22.00 -11.53
C THR A 47 21.63 20.58 -11.75
N THR A 48 22.60 20.14 -10.94
CA THR A 48 23.15 18.78 -11.01
C THR A 48 23.37 18.20 -9.62
N GLU A 49 22.87 16.99 -9.39
CA GLU A 49 23.08 16.23 -8.15
C GLU A 49 24.50 15.64 -8.14
N LEU A 50 25.36 16.10 -7.22
CA LEU A 50 26.78 15.72 -7.20
C LEU A 50 27.06 14.55 -6.26
N SER A 51 26.45 14.53 -5.07
CA SER A 51 26.67 13.48 -4.09
C SER A 51 25.63 13.49 -2.98
N PHE A 52 25.43 12.34 -2.35
CA PHE A 52 24.68 12.20 -1.11
C PHE A 52 25.55 11.49 -0.07
N ARG A 53 25.84 12.16 1.05
CA ARG A 53 26.70 11.65 2.14
C ARG A 53 26.23 12.24 3.46
N ASN A 54 26.22 11.46 4.54
CA ASN A 54 25.74 11.92 5.84
C ASN A 54 24.38 12.62 5.75
N GLU A 55 23.45 12.05 4.99
CA GLU A 55 22.11 12.60 4.75
C GLU A 55 22.07 13.95 4.02
N ILE A 56 23.20 14.41 3.49
CA ILE A 56 23.31 15.70 2.82
C ILE A 56 23.46 15.49 1.33
N LEU A 57 22.47 15.97 0.59
CA LEU A 57 22.51 16.12 -0.85
C LEU A 57 23.32 17.37 -1.20
N THR A 58 24.36 17.19 -2.00
CA THR A 58 25.14 18.28 -2.58
C THR A 58 24.70 18.49 -4.01
N LEU A 59 24.18 19.69 -4.28
CA LEU A 59 23.77 20.15 -5.58
C LEU A 59 24.80 21.15 -6.12
N SER A 60 24.97 21.10 -7.42
CA SER A 60 25.68 22.09 -8.21
C SER A 60 24.64 22.96 -8.90
N VAL A 61 24.69 24.27 -8.67
CA VAL A 61 23.74 25.21 -9.26
C VAL A 61 24.52 26.28 -10.01
N LYS A 62 24.18 26.52 -11.28
CA LYS A 62 24.77 27.58 -12.11
C LYS A 62 23.66 28.41 -12.73
N LEU A 63 23.67 29.70 -12.39
CA LEU A 63 22.79 30.70 -12.97
C LEU A 63 23.45 31.30 -14.24
N PRO A 64 22.67 31.83 -15.19
CA PRO A 64 23.21 32.48 -16.38
C PRO A 64 24.16 33.63 -16.02
N GLY A 65 25.36 33.64 -16.62
CA GLY A 65 26.37 34.69 -16.39
C GLY A 65 27.05 34.65 -15.02
N GLU A 66 26.80 33.62 -14.21
CA GLU A 66 27.26 33.56 -12.83
C GLU A 66 28.12 32.32 -12.53
N PRO A 67 29.01 32.40 -11.52
CA PRO A 67 29.83 31.27 -11.12
C PRO A 67 28.96 30.16 -10.50
N LYS A 68 29.36 28.93 -10.77
CA LYS A 68 28.79 27.73 -10.17
C LYS A 68 28.89 27.78 -8.64
N LYS A 69 27.79 27.50 -7.94
CA LYS A 69 27.72 27.41 -6.47
C LYS A 69 27.26 26.04 -6.02
N LEU A 70 27.57 25.70 -4.77
CA LEU A 70 27.14 24.46 -4.14
C LEU A 70 25.99 24.75 -3.18
N VAL A 71 24.91 23.99 -3.32
CA VAL A 71 23.77 23.98 -2.41
C VAL A 71 23.74 22.64 -1.67
N TYR A 72 23.51 22.69 -0.37
CA TYR A 72 23.47 21.53 0.51
C TYR A 72 22.08 21.40 1.10
N LEU A 73 21.46 20.24 0.92
CA LEU A 73 20.12 19.94 1.42
C LEU A 73 20.18 18.74 2.38
N LYS A 74 19.61 18.88 3.57
CA LYS A 74 19.33 17.77 4.50
C LYS A 74 17.84 17.76 4.82
N VAL A 75 17.20 16.62 4.59
CA VAL A 75 15.78 16.43 4.91
C VAL A 75 15.67 15.93 6.34
N THR A 76 14.82 16.56 7.13
CA THR A 76 14.42 16.09 8.46
C THR A 76 12.93 15.76 8.46
N GLU A 77 12.41 15.27 9.57
CA GLU A 77 10.98 14.94 9.74
C GLU A 77 10.05 16.13 9.44
N LYS A 78 10.49 17.37 9.73
CA LYS A 78 9.63 18.57 9.70
C LYS A 78 10.18 19.70 8.81
N GLU A 79 11.47 19.68 8.55
CA GLU A 79 12.19 20.80 7.92
C GLU A 79 13.14 20.29 6.84
N LEU A 80 13.27 21.07 5.76
CA LEU A 80 14.40 21.02 4.84
C LEU A 80 15.46 21.99 5.36
N LEU A 81 16.58 21.44 5.83
CA LEU A 81 17.74 22.22 6.22
C LEU A 81 18.53 22.55 4.96
N VAL A 82 18.77 23.85 4.73
CA VAL A 82 19.48 24.33 3.55
C VAL A 82 20.70 25.17 3.89
N SER A 83 21.78 24.96 3.14
CA SER A 83 22.97 25.81 3.15
C SER A 83 23.51 26.02 1.74
N CYS A 84 24.29 27.07 1.53
CA CYS A 84 24.86 27.44 0.23
C CYS A 84 26.29 27.96 0.41
N SER A 85 27.17 27.66 -0.56
CA SER A 85 28.55 28.16 -0.58
C SER A 85 28.67 29.65 -0.95
N PHE A 86 27.59 30.43 -0.88
CA PHE A 86 27.57 31.85 -1.24
C PHE A 86 27.11 32.69 -0.07
N ASP A 87 25.80 32.79 0.15
CA ASP A 87 25.20 33.75 1.09
C ASP A 87 23.99 33.18 1.86
N THR A 88 23.86 31.86 2.02
CA THR A 88 22.80 31.30 2.91
C THR A 88 23.30 31.18 4.33
N ASP A 89 22.54 31.70 5.28
CA ASP A 89 22.73 31.51 6.71
C ASP A 89 21.40 31.13 7.39
N PHE A 90 21.38 31.08 8.73
CA PHE A 90 20.18 30.69 9.48
C PHE A 90 18.99 31.66 9.33
N SER A 91 19.22 32.89 8.86
CA SER A 91 18.24 33.97 8.74
C SER A 91 17.91 34.36 7.30
N TYR A 92 18.74 33.94 6.35
CA TYR A 92 18.63 34.36 4.96
C TYR A 92 18.85 33.21 3.96
N LEU A 93 17.92 33.08 3.02
CA LEU A 93 17.95 32.10 1.93
C LEU A 93 18.56 32.71 0.67
N SER A 94 19.63 32.11 0.15
CA SER A 94 20.30 32.55 -1.10
C SER A 94 19.38 32.49 -2.31
N ARG A 95 19.63 33.37 -3.29
CA ARG A 95 18.99 33.28 -4.61
C ARG A 95 19.28 31.95 -5.31
N TYR A 96 20.49 31.41 -5.18
CA TYR A 96 20.85 30.11 -5.79
C TYR A 96 20.00 28.97 -5.23
N VAL A 97 19.77 29.00 -3.91
CA VAL A 97 18.94 28.01 -3.23
C VAL A 97 17.48 28.15 -3.67
N TYR A 98 16.95 29.37 -3.60
CA TYR A 98 15.57 29.63 -3.98
C TYR A 98 15.28 29.15 -5.41
N ILE A 99 16.15 29.50 -6.36
CA ILE A 99 15.98 29.11 -7.76
C ILE A 99 16.11 27.59 -7.94
N ALA A 100 17.08 26.93 -7.29
CA ALA A 100 17.23 25.48 -7.37
C ALA A 100 16.00 24.74 -6.82
N LEU A 101 15.44 25.17 -5.68
CA LEU A 101 14.22 24.58 -5.11
C LEU A 101 13.00 24.83 -6.01
N ARG A 102 12.92 25.98 -6.68
CA ARG A 102 11.87 26.26 -7.67
C ARG A 102 11.96 25.33 -8.88
N GLU A 103 13.18 24.97 -9.31
CA GLU A 103 13.39 23.99 -10.40
C GLU A 103 12.85 22.60 -10.01
N PHE A 104 13.13 22.13 -8.78
CA PHE A 104 12.58 20.88 -8.26
C PHE A 104 11.04 20.84 -8.24
N MET A 105 10.39 21.99 -8.05
CA MET A 105 8.91 22.07 -8.00
C MET A 105 8.25 21.95 -9.38
N GLY A 106 8.97 22.32 -10.45
CA GLY A 106 8.46 22.37 -11.81
C GLY A 106 7.12 23.13 -11.94
N ILE A 107 6.25 22.63 -12.81
CA ILE A 107 4.92 23.23 -13.08
C ILE A 107 3.96 23.00 -11.91
N SER A 108 4.12 21.89 -11.18
CA SER A 108 3.22 21.50 -10.09
C SER A 108 3.26 22.47 -8.90
N GLY A 109 4.36 23.22 -8.74
CA GLY A 109 4.58 24.07 -7.58
C GLY A 109 4.92 23.29 -6.30
N LYS A 110 5.13 21.98 -6.38
CA LYS A 110 5.45 21.10 -5.26
C LYS A 110 6.69 20.25 -5.54
N ALA A 111 7.55 20.09 -4.53
CA ALA A 111 8.73 19.24 -4.61
C ALA A 111 8.77 18.25 -3.45
N TYR A 112 8.83 16.95 -3.76
CA TYR A 112 8.91 15.88 -2.77
C TYR A 112 10.36 15.45 -2.54
N PHE A 113 10.83 15.53 -1.30
CA PHE A 113 12.21 15.24 -0.92
C PHE A 113 12.39 13.87 -0.24
N ASP A 114 11.36 13.03 -0.19
CA ASP A 114 11.38 11.73 0.48
C ASP A 114 12.55 10.81 0.03
N LYS A 115 12.92 10.87 -1.27
CA LYS A 115 14.07 10.13 -1.80
C LYS A 115 15.40 10.43 -1.08
N TYR A 116 15.51 11.59 -0.43
CA TYR A 116 16.69 12.05 0.31
C TYR A 116 16.58 11.90 1.83
N TYR A 117 15.45 11.42 2.34
CA TYR A 117 15.26 11.22 3.76
C TYR A 117 15.73 9.82 4.18
N TRP A 118 16.87 9.73 4.87
CA TRP A 118 17.50 8.49 5.32
C TRP A 118 18.18 8.63 6.68
N PRO A 119 17.42 8.98 7.75
CA PRO A 119 17.99 9.35 9.05
C PRO A 119 18.74 8.19 9.70
N ASP A 120 19.98 8.41 10.17
CA ASP A 120 20.83 7.42 10.85
C ASP A 120 21.30 6.22 9.98
N PHE A 121 21.19 6.32 8.64
CA PHE A 121 21.64 5.27 7.73
C PHE A 121 23.14 5.31 7.42
N PHE A 122 23.84 6.34 7.90
CA PHE A 122 25.23 6.64 7.55
C PHE A 122 26.15 6.46 8.75
N ASP A 123 27.32 5.86 8.51
CA ASP A 123 28.38 5.83 9.51
C ASP A 123 28.98 7.24 9.65
N PRO A 124 28.96 7.85 10.86
CA PRO A 124 29.40 9.25 11.04
C PRO A 124 30.88 9.49 10.69
N LYS A 125 31.72 8.45 10.78
CA LYS A 125 33.17 8.55 10.53
C LYS A 125 33.50 8.43 9.05
N THR A 126 32.80 7.59 8.30
CA THR A 126 33.11 7.31 6.88
C THR A 126 32.16 8.01 5.92
N GLY A 127 30.98 8.41 6.40
CA GLY A 127 29.86 8.94 5.64
C GLY A 127 29.32 8.03 4.56
N ARG A 128 29.54 6.72 4.72
CA ARG A 128 29.00 5.67 3.85
C ARG A 128 27.83 4.99 4.56
N SER A 129 26.86 4.54 3.76
CA SER A 129 25.76 3.72 4.26
C SER A 129 26.02 2.23 4.02
N LYS A 130 25.81 1.42 5.04
CA LYS A 130 25.80 -0.05 4.89
C LYS A 130 24.53 -0.55 4.19
N TYR A 131 23.44 0.20 4.25
CA TYR A 131 22.12 -0.17 3.73
C TYR A 131 21.84 0.35 2.33
N LEU A 132 22.33 1.54 1.98
CA LEU A 132 21.98 2.22 0.74
C LEU A 132 23.01 2.00 -0.38
N GLN A 133 22.50 1.92 -1.60
CA GLN A 133 23.25 2.04 -2.84
C GLN A 133 22.98 3.43 -3.41
N ILE A 134 24.04 4.24 -3.48
CA ILE A 134 23.99 5.59 -4.05
C ILE A 134 24.66 5.51 -5.42
N ILE A 135 23.87 5.71 -6.46
CA ILE A 135 24.29 5.64 -7.86
C ILE A 135 24.45 7.08 -8.34
N ASN A 136 25.62 7.40 -8.87
CA ASN A 136 25.86 8.64 -9.58
C ASN A 136 26.69 8.30 -10.81
N ASP A 137 26.02 8.16 -11.95
CA ASP A 137 26.64 7.82 -13.22
C ASP A 137 26.05 8.67 -14.37
N ARG A 138 26.40 8.34 -15.62
CA ARG A 138 25.92 9.08 -16.80
C ARG A 138 24.40 8.99 -17.00
N ARG A 139 23.71 8.03 -16.39
CA ARG A 139 22.26 7.83 -16.47
C ARG A 139 21.51 8.63 -15.41
N GLY A 140 22.21 9.13 -14.40
CA GLY A 140 21.66 10.05 -13.40
C GLY A 140 22.11 9.73 -11.98
N PHE A 141 21.35 10.30 -11.05
CA PHE A 141 21.58 10.20 -9.62
C PHE A 141 20.40 9.49 -8.96
N ASP A 142 20.68 8.46 -8.17
CA ASP A 142 19.65 7.63 -7.55
C ASP A 142 20.10 7.08 -6.20
N ILE A 143 19.16 6.94 -5.26
CA ILE A 143 19.40 6.40 -3.93
C ILE A 143 18.41 5.26 -3.71
N LYS A 144 18.93 4.04 -3.64
CA LYS A 144 18.13 2.83 -3.47
C LYS A 144 18.59 2.04 -2.27
N LEU A 145 17.68 1.30 -1.65
CA LEU A 145 18.05 0.30 -0.68
C LEU A 145 18.74 -0.88 -1.38
N LYS A 146 19.80 -1.45 -0.77
CA LYS A 146 20.40 -2.67 -1.28
C LYS A 146 19.41 -3.83 -1.19
N SER A 147 19.32 -4.64 -2.24
CA SER A 147 18.31 -5.70 -2.42
C SER A 147 18.22 -6.75 -1.31
N LYS A 148 19.29 -6.94 -0.52
CA LYS A 148 19.31 -7.88 0.61
C LYS A 148 18.53 -7.40 1.83
N TYR A 149 18.20 -6.12 1.93
CA TYR A 149 17.48 -5.56 3.07
C TYR A 149 15.98 -5.40 2.77
N PRO A 150 15.08 -5.60 3.76
CA PRO A 150 13.67 -5.24 3.62
C PRO A 150 13.49 -3.73 3.62
N SER A 151 12.32 -3.26 3.18
CA SER A 151 11.94 -1.84 3.30
C SER A 151 12.05 -1.36 4.75
N PHE A 152 12.61 -0.18 4.96
CA PHE A 152 12.76 0.40 6.28
C PHE A 152 11.64 1.39 6.60
N TYR A 153 11.15 1.33 7.84
CA TYR A 153 10.45 2.45 8.46
C TYR A 153 11.42 3.61 8.61
N LYS A 154 10.91 4.82 8.37
CA LYS A 154 11.63 6.07 8.62
C LYS A 154 10.78 6.92 9.58
N PRO A 155 11.36 7.51 10.64
CA PRO A 155 10.63 8.38 11.55
C PRO A 155 9.84 9.47 10.82
N GLY A 156 8.63 9.77 11.27
CA GLY A 156 7.71 10.72 10.62
C GLY A 156 6.85 10.13 9.49
N TYR A 157 7.13 8.90 9.04
CA TYR A 157 6.17 8.20 8.20
C TYR A 157 4.93 7.85 9.02
N PRO A 158 3.72 7.99 8.45
CA PRO A 158 2.49 7.69 9.15
C PRO A 158 2.43 6.21 9.52
N LEU A 159 2.19 5.94 10.80
CA LEU A 159 1.87 4.62 11.32
C LEU A 159 0.36 4.37 11.21
N LEU A 160 -0.04 3.11 11.23
CA LEU A 160 -1.46 2.76 11.15
C LEU A 160 -2.16 3.14 12.46
N GLU A 161 -3.26 3.87 12.36
CA GLU A 161 -4.20 4.08 13.44
C GLU A 161 -5.36 3.08 13.30
N LEU A 162 -5.54 2.23 14.32
CA LEU A 162 -6.67 1.30 14.36
C LEU A 162 -7.98 2.07 14.52
N GLN A 163 -9.02 1.56 13.88
CA GLN A 163 -10.37 2.13 13.92
C GLN A 163 -11.21 1.42 14.99
N ASP A 164 -12.36 1.97 15.33
CA ASP A 164 -13.38 1.23 16.07
C ASP A 164 -13.85 0.03 15.23
N ASP A 165 -13.85 -1.15 15.84
CA ASP A 165 -14.28 -2.36 15.17
C ASP A 165 -15.78 -2.30 14.87
N LEU A 166 -16.14 -2.75 13.67
CA LEU A 166 -17.54 -3.01 13.35
C LEU A 166 -18.00 -4.21 14.16
N GLU A 167 -19.22 -4.14 14.70
CA GLU A 167 -19.91 -5.33 15.17
C GLU A 167 -20.21 -6.25 13.99
N ILE A 168 -19.40 -7.30 13.85
CA ILE A 168 -19.61 -8.37 12.89
C ILE A 168 -20.40 -9.46 13.60
N PRO A 169 -21.54 -9.91 13.05
CA PRO A 169 -22.30 -11.01 13.63
C PRO A 169 -21.43 -12.26 13.75
N LYS A 170 -21.00 -12.57 14.99
CA LYS A 170 -20.33 -13.82 15.35
C LYS A 170 -21.35 -14.97 15.45
N ASP A 171 -22.27 -15.11 14.50
CA ASP A 171 -23.12 -16.30 14.55
C ASP A 171 -22.25 -17.49 14.21
N GLU A 172 -22.27 -18.50 15.09
CA GLU A 172 -21.66 -19.79 14.83
C GLU A 172 -22.05 -20.24 13.42
N ILE A 173 -21.04 -20.58 12.61
CA ILE A 173 -21.25 -21.18 11.29
C ILE A 173 -21.82 -22.58 11.55
N GLN A 174 -23.13 -22.65 11.79
CA GLN A 174 -23.87 -23.88 11.74
C GLN A 174 -23.85 -24.33 10.29
N PRO A 175 -23.35 -25.54 9.99
CA PRO A 175 -23.48 -26.10 8.66
C PRO A 175 -24.97 -26.23 8.37
N ARG A 176 -25.54 -25.29 7.59
CA ARG A 176 -26.83 -25.50 6.97
C ARG A 176 -26.69 -26.74 6.07
N SER A 177 -27.68 -27.62 6.15
CA SER A 177 -27.67 -28.92 5.49
C SER A 177 -27.29 -28.80 4.02
N LEU A 178 -26.54 -29.79 3.54
CA LEU A 178 -26.19 -29.96 2.13
C LEU A 178 -27.39 -29.69 1.20
N ALA A 179 -27.07 -29.02 0.09
CA ALA A 179 -27.92 -28.65 -1.04
C ALA A 179 -29.34 -29.20 -1.03
N GLU A 180 -30.32 -28.29 -1.08
CA GLU A 180 -31.68 -28.61 -1.52
C GLU A 180 -31.61 -29.49 -2.78
N ASN A 181 -32.40 -30.57 -2.83
CA ASN A 181 -32.47 -31.49 -3.98
C ASN A 181 -33.00 -30.75 -5.20
N LEU A 182 -32.13 -30.01 -5.89
CA LEU A 182 -32.44 -29.31 -7.12
C LEU A 182 -32.62 -30.32 -8.27
N PRO A 183 -33.51 -30.03 -9.23
CA PRO A 183 -33.68 -30.88 -10.40
C PRO A 183 -32.37 -31.04 -11.15
N ILE A 184 -32.18 -32.24 -11.72
CA ILE A 184 -30.99 -32.57 -12.49
C ILE A 184 -30.96 -31.74 -13.77
N THR A 185 -30.10 -30.72 -13.82
CA THR A 185 -29.86 -29.87 -15.00
C THR A 185 -28.39 -29.88 -15.41
N ASP A 186 -28.11 -29.63 -16.69
CA ASP A 186 -26.76 -29.41 -17.20
C ASP A 186 -26.25 -27.98 -16.92
N LYS A 187 -27.18 -27.03 -16.75
CA LYS A 187 -26.90 -25.67 -16.27
C LYS A 187 -26.67 -25.64 -14.76
N ALA A 188 -25.69 -24.86 -14.33
CA ALA A 188 -25.43 -24.59 -12.92
C ALA A 188 -25.04 -23.14 -12.68
N ILE A 189 -25.41 -22.63 -11.50
CA ILE A 189 -24.93 -21.36 -10.96
C ILE A 189 -23.56 -21.56 -10.31
N GLY A 190 -22.68 -20.58 -10.44
CA GLY A 190 -21.45 -20.47 -9.69
C GLY A 190 -21.25 -19.04 -9.19
N PHE A 191 -20.27 -18.86 -8.32
CA PHE A 191 -19.96 -17.57 -7.72
C PHE A 191 -18.48 -17.27 -7.91
N ALA A 192 -18.19 -16.09 -8.45
CA ALA A 192 -16.82 -15.63 -8.64
C ALA A 192 -16.46 -14.53 -7.64
N LEU A 193 -15.35 -14.68 -6.94
CA LEU A 193 -14.65 -13.57 -6.29
C LEU A 193 -14.01 -12.73 -7.38
N ALA A 194 -14.65 -11.60 -7.68
CA ALA A 194 -14.19 -10.61 -8.62
C ALA A 194 -13.26 -9.63 -7.91
N ASP A 195 -11.99 -9.65 -8.27
CA ASP A 195 -10.97 -8.81 -7.65
C ASP A 195 -9.91 -8.30 -8.61
N THR A 196 -9.23 -7.24 -8.19
CA THR A 196 -8.04 -6.66 -8.79
C THR A 196 -7.12 -6.14 -7.69
N ILE A 197 -5.84 -6.02 -7.97
CA ILE A 197 -4.88 -5.44 -7.01
C ILE A 197 -5.24 -3.96 -6.80
N LEU A 198 -5.63 -3.57 -5.57
CA LEU A 198 -6.08 -2.20 -5.29
C LEU A 198 -5.06 -1.12 -5.63
N SER A 199 -3.77 -1.42 -5.47
CA SER A 199 -2.67 -0.49 -5.80
C SER A 199 -2.43 -0.31 -7.30
N SER A 200 -3.09 -1.10 -8.16
CA SER A 200 -2.98 -0.96 -9.61
C SER A 200 -3.73 0.29 -10.07
N PHE A 201 -3.16 1.06 -11.01
CA PHE A 201 -3.86 2.16 -11.68
C PHE A 201 -5.12 1.72 -12.46
N HIS A 202 -5.27 0.43 -12.72
CA HIS A 202 -6.50 -0.15 -13.29
C HIS A 202 -7.53 -0.56 -12.24
N SER A 203 -7.19 -0.48 -10.96
CA SER A 203 -8.11 -0.78 -9.87
C SER A 203 -9.19 0.28 -9.79
N ASN A 204 -10.44 -0.16 -9.80
CA ASN A 204 -11.60 0.69 -9.66
C ASN A 204 -12.71 0.05 -8.83
N HIS A 205 -12.38 -0.99 -8.06
CA HIS A 205 -13.31 -1.60 -7.12
C HIS A 205 -12.62 -2.38 -6.00
N TYR A 206 -13.28 -2.46 -4.85
CA TYR A 206 -13.04 -3.48 -3.83
C TYR A 206 -13.48 -4.88 -4.30
N PRO A 207 -12.96 -5.97 -3.71
CA PRO A 207 -13.39 -7.32 -4.04
C PRO A 207 -14.85 -7.55 -3.69
N PHE A 208 -15.58 -8.19 -4.60
CA PHE A 208 -16.97 -8.55 -4.43
C PHE A 208 -17.28 -9.90 -5.07
N LEU A 209 -18.41 -10.50 -4.70
CA LEU A 209 -18.91 -11.70 -5.37
C LEU A 209 -19.77 -11.33 -6.57
N VAL A 210 -19.58 -12.04 -7.67
CA VAL A 210 -20.45 -11.97 -8.84
C VAL A 210 -21.00 -13.37 -9.15
N PRO A 211 -22.32 -13.56 -9.16
CA PRO A 211 -22.91 -14.82 -9.60
C PRO A 211 -22.75 -14.96 -11.11
N LEU A 212 -22.70 -16.20 -11.58
CA LEU A 212 -22.62 -16.53 -12.98
C LEU A 212 -23.27 -17.88 -13.22
N HIS A 213 -23.56 -18.19 -14.47
CA HIS A 213 -23.99 -19.53 -14.81
C HIS A 213 -23.27 -20.08 -16.03
N GLY A 214 -23.36 -21.40 -16.19
CA GLY A 214 -22.79 -22.09 -17.33
C GLY A 214 -23.23 -23.55 -17.40
N VAL A 215 -22.67 -24.26 -18.38
CA VAL A 215 -22.93 -25.68 -18.62
C VAL A 215 -21.84 -26.50 -17.92
N THR A 216 -22.28 -27.46 -17.14
CA THR A 216 -21.43 -28.38 -16.38
C THR A 216 -20.77 -29.43 -17.27
N SER A 217 -19.69 -30.04 -16.78
CA SER A 217 -19.12 -31.24 -17.39
C SER A 217 -20.04 -32.46 -17.22
N LYS A 218 -19.79 -33.54 -17.96
CA LYS A 218 -20.60 -34.78 -17.88
C LYS A 218 -20.63 -35.37 -16.45
N ASP A 219 -19.51 -35.26 -15.73
CA ASP A 219 -19.35 -35.66 -14.33
C ASP A 219 -19.93 -34.63 -13.33
N ARG A 220 -20.33 -33.44 -13.80
CA ARG A 220 -20.83 -32.31 -13.00
C ARG A 220 -19.87 -31.85 -11.91
N GLU A 221 -18.58 -32.08 -12.09
CA GLU A 221 -17.57 -31.64 -11.11
C GLU A 221 -17.19 -30.17 -11.31
N LYS A 222 -17.40 -29.63 -12.51
CA LYS A 222 -17.08 -28.22 -12.82
C LYS A 222 -18.01 -27.64 -13.87
N ILE A 223 -18.04 -26.31 -13.93
CA ILE A 223 -18.62 -25.59 -15.07
C ILE A 223 -17.61 -25.68 -16.22
N LYS A 224 -17.96 -26.40 -17.29
CA LYS A 224 -17.11 -26.58 -18.48
C LYS A 224 -17.09 -25.32 -19.34
N THR A 225 -18.26 -24.68 -19.47
CA THR A 225 -18.47 -23.50 -20.32
C THR A 225 -19.30 -22.46 -19.59
N PHE A 226 -18.72 -21.28 -19.35
CA PHE A 226 -19.45 -20.14 -18.80
C PHE A 226 -20.37 -19.51 -19.84
N ALA A 227 -21.55 -19.05 -19.41
CA ALA A 227 -22.54 -18.39 -20.26
C ALA A 227 -22.53 -16.88 -20.04
N THR A 228 -22.89 -16.40 -18.85
CA THR A 228 -22.88 -14.97 -18.49
C THR A 228 -22.74 -14.76 -16.98
N PHE A 229 -22.24 -13.59 -16.59
CA PHE A 229 -22.41 -13.05 -15.24
C PHE A 229 -23.86 -12.63 -15.00
N HIS A 230 -24.30 -12.75 -13.76
CA HIS A 230 -25.55 -12.17 -13.27
C HIS A 230 -25.27 -10.82 -12.64
N LEU A 231 -25.95 -9.80 -13.14
CA LEU A 231 -25.74 -8.39 -12.85
C LEU A 231 -26.92 -7.77 -12.09
N ASN A 232 -28.10 -8.40 -12.16
CA ASN A 232 -29.33 -8.02 -11.46
C ASN A 232 -30.19 -9.27 -11.15
N GLU A 233 -31.33 -9.07 -10.47
CA GLU A 233 -32.23 -10.17 -10.07
C GLU A 233 -32.91 -10.88 -11.25
N ASP A 234 -33.02 -10.24 -12.41
CA ASP A 234 -33.65 -10.81 -13.61
C ASP A 234 -32.72 -11.78 -14.36
N ASP A 235 -31.41 -11.69 -14.10
CA ASP A 235 -30.42 -12.55 -14.74
C ASP A 235 -30.46 -13.96 -14.16
N GLY A 236 -30.67 -14.96 -15.02
CA GLY A 236 -30.74 -16.36 -14.60
C GLY A 236 -32.12 -16.83 -14.16
N ASN A 237 -33.20 -16.12 -14.53
CA ASN A 237 -34.59 -16.53 -14.33
C ASN A 237 -34.90 -17.96 -14.86
N GLU A 238 -34.11 -18.46 -15.81
CA GLU A 238 -34.19 -19.82 -16.34
C GLU A 238 -33.58 -20.90 -15.44
N LEU A 239 -32.93 -20.51 -14.34
CA LEU A 239 -32.27 -21.43 -13.41
C LEU A 239 -33.17 -21.70 -12.20
N VAL A 240 -33.26 -22.98 -11.82
CA VAL A 240 -33.85 -23.35 -10.54
C VAL A 240 -32.78 -23.19 -9.47
N LEU A 241 -32.88 -22.11 -8.69
CA LEU A 241 -31.95 -21.80 -7.60
C LEU A 241 -32.53 -22.24 -6.26
N SER A 242 -31.67 -22.78 -5.40
CA SER A 242 -31.98 -23.02 -3.99
C SER A 242 -32.21 -21.72 -3.22
N GLN A 243 -32.81 -21.80 -2.04
CA GLN A 243 -33.02 -20.61 -1.22
C GLN A 243 -31.70 -19.93 -0.82
N ASP A 244 -30.68 -20.69 -0.44
CA ASP A 244 -29.34 -20.17 -0.11
C ASP A 244 -28.68 -19.50 -1.32
N GLN A 245 -28.85 -20.03 -2.54
CA GLN A 245 -28.32 -19.41 -3.75
C GLN A 245 -29.03 -18.10 -4.09
N LYS A 246 -30.36 -18.03 -3.90
CA LYS A 246 -31.12 -16.78 -4.08
C LYS A 246 -30.69 -15.72 -3.07
N GLU A 247 -30.52 -16.11 -1.81
CA GLU A 247 -30.04 -15.23 -0.75
C GLU A 247 -28.62 -14.72 -1.04
N LEU A 248 -27.71 -15.62 -1.44
CA LEU A 248 -26.34 -15.27 -1.80
C LEU A 248 -26.29 -14.33 -3.01
N SER A 249 -27.06 -14.59 -4.07
CA SER A 249 -27.13 -13.70 -5.24
C SER A 249 -27.61 -12.30 -4.87
N LYS A 250 -28.62 -12.18 -3.99
CA LYS A 250 -29.07 -10.87 -3.49
C LYS A 250 -27.98 -10.11 -2.75
N ILE A 251 -27.18 -10.80 -1.94
CA ILE A 251 -26.02 -10.19 -1.29
C ILE A 251 -25.00 -9.74 -2.34
N CYS A 252 -24.70 -10.58 -3.34
CA CYS A 252 -23.75 -10.25 -4.41
C CYS A 252 -24.13 -8.96 -5.17
N PHE A 253 -25.42 -8.73 -5.43
CA PHE A 253 -25.88 -7.51 -6.10
C PHE A 253 -25.61 -6.26 -5.25
N LYS A 254 -25.89 -6.31 -3.94
CA LYS A 254 -25.54 -5.22 -3.00
C LYS A 254 -24.04 -4.99 -2.92
N MET A 255 -23.25 -6.06 -2.90
CA MET A 255 -21.79 -5.96 -2.88
C MET A 255 -21.27 -5.23 -4.13
N ARG A 256 -21.84 -5.53 -5.30
CA ARG A 256 -21.47 -4.89 -6.57
C ARG A 256 -21.78 -3.39 -6.58
N GLU A 257 -22.85 -2.95 -5.94
CA GLU A 257 -23.20 -1.52 -5.82
C GLU A 257 -22.17 -0.75 -4.94
N LEU A 258 -21.67 -1.40 -3.90
CA LEU A 258 -20.69 -0.81 -2.96
C LEU A 258 -19.23 -0.93 -3.41
N ALA A 259 -18.93 -1.90 -4.28
CA ALA A 259 -17.58 -2.21 -4.71
C ALA A 259 -16.82 -1.05 -5.41
N PRO A 260 -17.42 -0.20 -6.27
CA PRO A 260 -16.66 0.79 -7.04
C PRO A 260 -15.88 1.78 -6.17
N VAL A 261 -14.64 2.06 -6.55
CA VAL A 261 -13.77 3.08 -5.95
C VAL A 261 -13.19 4.01 -7.01
N SER A 262 -12.89 5.25 -6.61
CA SER A 262 -12.33 6.29 -7.43
C SER A 262 -10.81 6.27 -7.33
N ASN A 263 -10.13 5.56 -8.24
CA ASN A 263 -8.67 5.64 -8.31
C ASN A 263 -8.28 6.86 -9.17
N SER A 264 -7.97 7.97 -8.50
CA SER A 264 -7.61 9.25 -9.15
C SER A 264 -6.11 9.52 -9.18
N SER A 265 -5.29 8.71 -8.51
CA SER A 265 -3.85 8.95 -8.42
C SER A 265 -3.08 8.24 -9.54
N TRP A 266 -2.25 9.01 -10.25
CA TRP A 266 -1.19 8.47 -11.11
C TRP A 266 -0.05 7.84 -10.32
N ASP A 267 0.00 8.13 -9.01
CA ASP A 267 0.91 7.50 -8.06
C ASP A 267 0.31 6.15 -7.64
N ASP A 268 1.08 5.07 -7.79
CA ASP A 268 0.74 3.64 -7.63
C ASP A 268 0.30 3.21 -6.20
N THR A 269 -0.38 4.09 -5.45
CA THR A 269 -0.88 3.85 -4.10
C THR A 269 -2.31 4.34 -3.95
N PHE A 270 -3.25 3.41 -3.93
CA PHE A 270 -4.64 3.68 -3.55
C PHE A 270 -4.70 4.12 -2.08
N VAL A 271 -5.23 5.32 -1.84
CA VAL A 271 -5.55 5.85 -0.52
C VAL A 271 -7.04 6.09 -0.49
N PRO A 272 -7.84 5.28 0.24
CA PRO A 272 -9.27 5.44 0.26
C PRO A 272 -9.67 6.76 0.93
N THR A 273 -10.63 7.45 0.34
CA THR A 273 -11.36 8.55 0.98
C THR A 273 -12.19 8.03 2.16
N SER A 274 -12.65 8.90 3.05
CA SER A 274 -13.53 8.51 4.17
C SER A 274 -14.81 7.81 3.69
N GLU A 275 -15.36 8.22 2.55
CA GLU A 275 -16.54 7.59 1.95
C GLU A 275 -16.23 6.17 1.43
N GLU A 276 -15.08 5.98 0.77
CA GLU A 276 -14.63 4.67 0.29
C GLU A 276 -14.26 3.74 1.44
N LEU A 277 -13.74 4.28 2.54
CA LEU A 277 -13.49 3.49 3.74
C LEU A 277 -14.80 2.98 4.34
N GLU A 278 -15.83 3.82 4.39
CA GLU A 278 -17.16 3.45 4.87
C GLU A 278 -17.86 2.44 3.94
N LYS A 279 -17.75 2.60 2.62
CA LYS A 279 -18.17 1.58 1.65
C LYS A 279 -17.44 0.25 1.87
N GLY A 280 -16.13 0.32 2.12
CA GLY A 280 -15.31 -0.85 2.46
C GLY A 280 -15.81 -1.57 3.71
N LYS A 281 -16.16 -0.81 4.76
CA LYS A 281 -16.74 -1.33 6.01
C LYS A 281 -18.07 -2.07 5.77
N GLN A 282 -18.98 -1.45 5.00
CA GLN A 282 -20.26 -2.06 4.65
C GLN A 282 -20.08 -3.31 3.79
N LEU A 283 -19.17 -3.27 2.81
CA LEU A 283 -18.84 -4.40 1.96
C LEU A 283 -18.22 -5.56 2.74
N PHE A 284 -17.37 -5.27 3.74
CA PHE A 284 -16.81 -6.27 4.63
C PHE A 284 -17.90 -7.00 5.44
N LYS A 285 -18.91 -6.26 5.93
CA LYS A 285 -20.08 -6.86 6.59
C LYS A 285 -20.87 -7.77 5.66
N LEU A 286 -21.08 -7.37 4.41
CA LEU A 286 -21.72 -8.21 3.39
C LEU A 286 -20.89 -9.46 3.09
N TRP A 287 -19.57 -9.36 3.09
CA TRP A 287 -18.69 -10.52 2.94
C TRP A 287 -18.94 -11.55 4.02
N HIS A 288 -19.01 -11.18 5.30
CA HIS A 288 -19.31 -12.12 6.38
C HIS A 288 -20.70 -12.77 6.26
N GLN A 289 -21.69 -12.04 5.75
CA GLN A 289 -23.02 -12.59 5.46
C GLN A 289 -22.96 -13.60 4.31
N ALA A 290 -22.33 -13.22 3.21
CA ALA A 290 -22.16 -14.06 2.03
C ALA A 290 -21.32 -15.32 2.32
N TYR A 291 -20.28 -15.19 3.15
CA TYR A 291 -19.28 -16.24 3.37
C TYR A 291 -19.91 -17.54 3.85
N LYS A 292 -20.89 -17.45 4.76
CA LYS A 292 -21.60 -18.61 5.31
C LYS A 292 -22.32 -19.41 4.22
N LEU A 293 -22.97 -18.71 3.30
CA LEU A 293 -23.66 -19.30 2.15
C LEU A 293 -22.68 -19.77 1.07
N LEU A 294 -21.55 -19.07 0.91
CA LEU A 294 -20.53 -19.36 -0.08
C LEU A 294 -19.80 -20.67 0.21
N LEU A 295 -19.53 -20.97 1.48
CA LEU A 295 -18.87 -22.21 1.92
C LEU A 295 -19.63 -23.49 1.53
N THR A 296 -20.93 -23.41 1.25
CA THR A 296 -21.75 -24.55 0.82
C THR A 296 -21.86 -24.69 -0.70
N GLN A 297 -21.31 -23.73 -1.47
CA GLN A 297 -21.44 -23.72 -2.93
C GLN A 297 -20.38 -24.60 -3.61
N LYS A 298 -20.83 -25.43 -4.57
CA LYS A 298 -19.95 -26.33 -5.33
C LYS A 298 -19.04 -25.59 -6.31
N TYR A 299 -19.55 -24.55 -6.98
CA TYR A 299 -18.87 -23.89 -8.08
C TYR A 299 -18.42 -22.49 -7.69
N VAL A 300 -17.22 -22.41 -7.15
CA VAL A 300 -16.60 -21.15 -6.72
C VAL A 300 -15.32 -20.88 -7.50
N TYR A 301 -15.10 -19.61 -7.87
CA TYR A 301 -13.97 -19.21 -8.71
C TYR A 301 -13.36 -17.89 -8.23
N PHE A 302 -12.07 -17.75 -8.42
CA PHE A 302 -11.38 -16.46 -8.44
C PHE A 302 -11.42 -15.90 -9.87
N PHE A 303 -11.81 -14.63 -10.00
CA PHE A 303 -11.89 -13.89 -11.24
C PHE A 303 -11.06 -12.62 -11.16
N HIS A 304 -9.92 -12.62 -11.84
CA HIS A 304 -9.08 -11.42 -11.95
C HIS A 304 -9.68 -10.45 -12.98
N THR A 305 -10.36 -9.40 -12.49
CA THR A 305 -11.24 -8.56 -13.31
C THR A 305 -10.50 -7.67 -14.30
N ARG A 306 -9.30 -7.17 -13.94
CA ARG A 306 -8.65 -6.03 -14.62
C ARG A 306 -9.54 -4.77 -14.66
N GLY A 307 -10.44 -4.64 -13.68
CA GLY A 307 -11.41 -3.56 -13.53
C GLY A 307 -12.85 -3.91 -13.93
N LEU A 308 -13.81 -3.16 -13.38
CA LEU A 308 -15.26 -3.44 -13.48
C LEU A 308 -15.80 -3.54 -14.91
N LYS A 309 -15.17 -2.88 -15.89
CA LYS A 309 -15.62 -2.88 -17.30
C LYS A 309 -15.65 -4.28 -17.94
N TYR A 310 -14.92 -5.25 -17.35
CA TYR A 310 -14.87 -6.63 -17.80
C TYR A 310 -15.81 -7.56 -17.04
N VAL A 311 -16.52 -7.07 -16.02
CA VAL A 311 -17.55 -7.81 -15.28
C VAL A 311 -18.88 -7.66 -16.02
N LYS A 312 -18.95 -8.19 -17.25
CA LYS A 312 -20.15 -8.16 -18.09
C LYS A 312 -20.14 -9.30 -19.11
N GLY A 313 -21.33 -9.77 -19.48
CA GLY A 313 -21.49 -10.82 -20.47
C GLY A 313 -20.77 -12.11 -20.09
N LYS A 314 -20.24 -12.81 -21.10
CA LYS A 314 -19.60 -14.13 -20.93
C LYS A 314 -18.22 -14.04 -20.29
N PRO A 315 -17.98 -14.70 -19.13
CA PRO A 315 -16.67 -14.77 -18.51
C PRO A 315 -15.64 -15.47 -19.41
N MET A 316 -14.43 -14.90 -19.49
CA MET A 316 -13.29 -15.58 -20.14
C MET A 316 -12.76 -16.69 -19.26
N ARG A 317 -12.73 -17.93 -19.78
CA ARG A 317 -12.25 -19.10 -19.03
C ARG A 317 -10.81 -18.99 -18.55
N SER A 318 -9.95 -18.30 -19.29
CA SER A 318 -8.54 -18.08 -18.90
C SER A 318 -8.38 -17.19 -17.67
N TRP A 319 -9.39 -16.39 -17.32
CA TRP A 319 -9.40 -15.48 -16.16
C TRP A 319 -10.15 -16.05 -14.96
N MET A 320 -10.78 -17.21 -15.12
CA MET A 320 -11.54 -17.91 -14.09
C MET A 320 -10.69 -19.06 -13.55
N ARG A 321 -10.35 -19.02 -12.27
CA ARG A 321 -9.61 -20.08 -11.58
C ARG A 321 -10.49 -20.67 -10.49
N PRO A 322 -10.70 -21.99 -10.42
CA PRO A 322 -11.31 -22.59 -9.24
C PRO A 322 -10.52 -22.20 -7.99
N CYS A 323 -11.22 -21.79 -6.95
CA CYS A 323 -10.63 -21.41 -5.66
C CYS A 323 -11.37 -22.12 -4.53
N GLU A 324 -10.84 -22.03 -3.31
CA GLU A 324 -11.48 -22.61 -2.14
C GLU A 324 -11.60 -21.57 -1.04
N PHE A 325 -12.81 -21.41 -0.51
CA PHE A 325 -13.06 -20.59 0.67
C PHE A 325 -12.96 -21.46 1.91
N LYS A 326 -12.21 -21.00 2.91
CA LYS A 326 -11.86 -21.79 4.08
C LYS A 326 -12.68 -21.34 5.28
N LYS A 327 -13.24 -22.30 6.03
CA LYS A 327 -14.12 -21.99 7.17
C LYS A 327 -13.36 -21.29 8.31
N GLU A 328 -12.07 -21.57 8.44
CA GLU A 328 -11.25 -21.05 9.52
C GLU A 328 -11.01 -19.55 9.39
N THR A 329 -11.24 -18.80 10.46
CA THR A 329 -10.81 -17.40 10.54
C THR A 329 -9.32 -17.37 10.87
N PRO A 330 -8.49 -16.66 10.08
CA PRO A 330 -7.07 -16.56 10.35
C PRO A 330 -6.80 -15.57 11.48
N GLU A 331 -5.81 -15.87 12.32
CA GLU A 331 -5.34 -14.98 13.38
C GLU A 331 -4.04 -14.29 12.92
N LEU A 332 -4.01 -12.96 12.89
CA LEU A 332 -2.79 -12.22 12.56
C LEU A 332 -1.75 -12.36 13.67
N VAL A 333 -0.48 -12.51 13.28
CA VAL A 333 0.66 -12.64 14.19
C VAL A 333 1.77 -11.70 13.73
N ILE A 334 2.33 -10.93 14.66
CA ILE A 334 3.43 -10.02 14.39
C ILE A 334 4.71 -10.68 14.89
N LYS A 335 5.68 -10.88 13.99
CA LYS A 335 6.99 -11.43 14.34
C LYS A 335 8.00 -10.31 14.46
N ARG A 336 8.67 -10.19 15.60
CA ARG A 336 9.81 -9.29 15.78
C ARG A 336 11.08 -10.11 15.84
N MET A 337 11.99 -9.87 14.89
CA MET A 337 13.30 -10.53 14.82
C MET A 337 14.42 -9.52 15.03
N ASP A 338 15.36 -9.82 15.91
CA ASP A 338 16.58 -9.01 16.05
C ASP A 338 17.58 -9.36 14.94
N LYS A 339 17.94 -8.37 14.12
CA LYS A 339 18.94 -8.50 13.04
C LYS A 339 20.24 -7.75 13.35
N GLY A 340 20.51 -7.50 14.63
CA GLY A 340 21.69 -6.80 15.13
C GLY A 340 21.44 -5.30 15.22
N ASP A 341 21.49 -4.60 14.08
CA ASP A 341 21.39 -3.14 14.04
C ASP A 341 19.96 -2.62 13.88
N TYR A 342 19.02 -3.52 13.55
CA TYR A 342 17.62 -3.21 13.30
C TYR A 342 16.75 -4.39 13.72
N PHE A 343 15.48 -4.11 14.01
CA PHE A 343 14.45 -5.13 14.14
C PHE A 343 13.77 -5.35 12.79
N GLN A 344 13.52 -6.60 12.43
CA GLN A 344 12.63 -6.94 11.33
C GLN A 344 11.27 -7.33 11.91
N ILE A 345 10.26 -6.54 11.57
CA ILE A 345 8.85 -6.79 11.88
C ILE A 345 8.22 -7.47 10.67
N GLU A 346 7.74 -8.69 10.84
CA GLU A 346 7.10 -9.48 9.79
C GLU A 346 5.67 -9.82 10.18
N LEU A 347 4.72 -9.52 9.29
CA LEU A 347 3.33 -9.96 9.45
C LEU A 347 3.21 -11.41 8.98
N ALA A 348 2.62 -12.25 9.81
CA ALA A 348 2.30 -13.63 9.55
C ALA A 348 0.86 -13.90 10.02
N PHE A 349 0.37 -15.13 9.81
CA PHE A 349 -0.94 -15.52 10.33
C PHE A 349 -0.99 -16.98 10.74
N ARG A 350 -1.89 -17.31 11.67
CA ARG A 350 -2.14 -18.68 12.12
C ARG A 350 -3.49 -19.18 11.62
N ILE A 351 -3.50 -20.45 11.22
CA ILE A 351 -4.70 -21.23 11.01
C ILE A 351 -4.53 -22.52 11.81
N LYS A 352 -5.47 -22.85 12.69
CA LYS A 352 -5.41 -24.09 13.51
C LYS A 352 -4.04 -24.27 14.19
N ARG A 353 -3.50 -23.19 14.77
CA ARG A 353 -2.17 -23.11 15.44
C ARG A 353 -0.94 -23.26 14.53
N LYS A 354 -1.10 -23.47 13.22
CA LYS A 354 0.02 -23.49 12.27
C LYS A 354 0.30 -22.08 11.78
N LEU A 355 1.55 -21.63 11.89
CA LEU A 355 2.01 -20.35 11.39
C LEU A 355 2.27 -20.42 9.87
N ASN A 356 1.71 -19.47 9.12
CA ASN A 356 1.82 -19.36 7.68
C ASN A 356 2.31 -17.97 7.27
N ARG A 357 2.95 -17.89 6.10
CA ARG A 357 3.34 -16.65 5.44
C ARG A 357 2.26 -16.23 4.44
N LEU A 358 2.12 -14.92 4.28
CA LEU A 358 1.17 -14.32 3.34
C LEU A 358 1.72 -14.38 1.91
N HIS A 359 0.85 -14.69 0.96
CA HIS A 359 1.11 -14.46 -0.45
C HIS A 359 1.12 -12.96 -0.76
N TYR A 360 1.97 -12.52 -1.69
CA TYR A 360 2.05 -11.13 -2.15
C TYR A 360 1.80 -11.03 -3.66
N PRO A 361 0.96 -10.09 -4.14
CA PRO A 361 0.09 -9.20 -3.35
C PRO A 361 -1.08 -9.97 -2.72
N ASN A 362 -1.68 -9.40 -1.69
CA ASN A 362 -2.83 -10.02 -1.03
C ASN A 362 -4.13 -9.35 -1.46
N LEU A 363 -5.23 -10.07 -1.27
CA LEU A 363 -6.55 -9.61 -1.66
C LEU A 363 -7.20 -8.84 -0.50
N THR A 364 -7.89 -7.74 -0.81
CA THR A 364 -8.56 -6.92 0.21
C THR A 364 -9.62 -7.72 0.97
N PHE A 365 -9.63 -7.67 2.30
CA PHE A 365 -10.47 -8.48 3.21
C PHE A 365 -10.09 -9.96 3.39
N PHE A 366 -9.13 -10.48 2.63
CA PHE A 366 -8.77 -11.89 2.67
C PHE A 366 -7.29 -12.10 2.99
N LEU A 367 -6.93 -13.29 3.44
CA LEU A 367 -5.56 -13.78 3.47
C LEU A 367 -5.41 -14.98 2.56
N ARG A 368 -4.24 -15.05 1.93
CA ARG A 368 -3.80 -16.18 1.11
C ARG A 368 -2.49 -16.73 1.63
N PRO A 369 -2.37 -18.05 1.85
CA PRO A 369 -1.09 -18.64 2.19
C PRO A 369 -0.15 -18.59 1.00
N GLU A 370 1.14 -18.31 1.25
CA GLU A 370 2.19 -18.31 0.22
C GLU A 370 2.25 -19.64 -0.56
N THR A 371 1.88 -20.75 0.09
CA THR A 371 1.89 -22.11 -0.48
C THR A 371 0.74 -22.36 -1.46
N ASN A 372 -0.39 -21.65 -1.33
CA ASN A 372 -1.55 -21.83 -2.20
C ASN A 372 -2.41 -20.55 -2.25
N TRP A 373 -2.18 -19.72 -3.26
CA TRP A 373 -2.86 -18.44 -3.40
C TRP A 373 -4.36 -18.55 -3.78
N LEU A 374 -4.84 -19.76 -4.10
CA LEU A 374 -6.25 -20.02 -4.42
C LEU A 374 -7.08 -20.41 -3.19
N GLU A 375 -6.46 -20.47 -2.00
CA GLU A 375 -7.16 -20.61 -0.72
C GLU A 375 -7.44 -19.25 -0.13
N GLU A 376 -8.71 -18.93 0.06
CA GLU A 376 -9.19 -17.62 0.47
C GLU A 376 -9.72 -17.69 1.91
N TYR A 377 -9.02 -17.03 2.84
CA TYR A 377 -9.41 -16.93 4.24
C TYR A 377 -9.98 -15.53 4.50
N LEU A 378 -11.27 -15.43 4.86
CA LEU A 378 -11.87 -14.15 5.22
C LEU A 378 -11.30 -13.67 6.57
N LEU A 379 -10.85 -12.41 6.62
CA LEU A 379 -10.35 -11.79 7.84
C LEU A 379 -11.43 -11.68 8.93
N GLY A 380 -11.01 -11.62 10.20
CA GLY A 380 -11.93 -11.60 11.33
C GLY A 380 -12.51 -10.21 11.62
N SER A 381 -11.76 -9.16 11.28
CA SER A 381 -12.17 -7.77 11.49
C SER A 381 -11.74 -6.86 10.33
N PHE A 382 -12.35 -5.68 10.25
CA PHE A 382 -11.93 -4.66 9.29
C PHE A 382 -10.54 -4.09 9.64
N ASN A 383 -10.20 -4.02 10.94
CA ASN A 383 -8.87 -3.63 11.38
C ASN A 383 -7.79 -4.62 10.94
N ASP A 384 -8.10 -5.93 10.88
CA ASP A 384 -7.17 -6.92 10.36
C ASP A 384 -6.78 -6.59 8.91
N TRP A 385 -7.76 -6.15 8.09
CA TRP A 385 -7.47 -5.71 6.72
C TRP A 385 -6.60 -4.45 6.69
N LEU A 386 -6.84 -3.49 7.58
CA LEU A 386 -6.00 -2.29 7.69
C LEU A 386 -4.55 -2.66 8.05
N VAL A 387 -4.35 -3.57 8.99
CA VAL A 387 -3.01 -4.09 9.38
C VAL A 387 -2.34 -4.78 8.19
N VAL A 388 -3.06 -5.69 7.52
CA VAL A 388 -2.54 -6.39 6.33
C VAL A 388 -2.16 -5.40 5.23
N SER A 389 -3.00 -4.40 4.96
CA SER A 389 -2.76 -3.37 3.94
C SER A 389 -1.58 -2.46 4.30
N PHE A 390 -1.40 -2.14 5.59
CA PHE A 390 -0.23 -1.39 6.06
C PHE A 390 1.07 -2.15 5.79
N PHE A 391 1.12 -3.44 6.15
CA PHE A 391 2.29 -4.29 5.95
C PHE A 391 2.52 -4.69 4.47
N GLU A 392 1.48 -4.74 3.64
CA GLU A 392 1.58 -5.04 2.21
C GLU A 392 2.51 -4.07 1.47
N LYS A 393 2.53 -2.79 1.86
CA LYS A 393 3.45 -1.76 1.33
C LYS A 393 4.93 -2.15 1.46
N THR A 394 5.24 -3.06 2.38
CA THR A 394 6.59 -3.57 2.63
C THR A 394 6.73 -5.07 2.37
N LYS A 395 5.82 -5.65 1.57
CA LYS A 395 5.78 -7.11 1.29
C LYS A 395 5.78 -7.92 2.59
N TYR A 396 5.02 -7.44 3.57
CA TYR A 396 4.85 -8.01 4.90
C TYR A 396 6.12 -8.04 5.76
N LYS A 397 7.18 -7.30 5.38
CA LYS A 397 8.46 -7.25 6.10
C LYS A 397 8.95 -5.81 6.19
N LEU A 398 8.84 -5.24 7.38
CA LEU A 398 9.29 -3.89 7.72
C LEU A 398 10.54 -3.96 8.60
N ALA A 399 11.61 -3.29 8.19
CA ALA A 399 12.80 -3.11 9.02
C ALA A 399 12.73 -1.79 9.79
N VAL A 400 13.18 -1.78 11.05
CA VAL A 400 13.21 -0.57 11.88
C VAL A 400 14.58 -0.51 12.55
N LEU A 401 15.36 0.55 12.29
CA LEU A 401 16.63 0.74 12.99
C LEU A 401 16.37 0.79 14.50
N LYS A 402 17.26 0.21 15.30
CA LYS A 402 17.08 0.21 16.76
C LYS A 402 17.02 1.62 17.35
N SER A 403 17.68 2.59 16.72
CA SER A 403 17.60 4.02 17.06
C SER A 403 16.21 4.62 16.82
N HIS A 404 15.41 4.03 15.93
CA HIS A 404 14.07 4.50 15.56
C HIS A 404 12.95 3.68 16.20
N TYR A 405 13.30 2.61 16.91
CA TYR A 405 12.29 1.73 17.50
C TYR A 405 11.64 2.36 18.73
N LYS A 406 12.44 2.97 19.61
CA LYS A 406 11.93 3.60 20.83
C LYS A 406 11.07 4.83 20.51
N GLY A 407 9.98 5.01 21.25
CA GLY A 407 9.01 6.09 21.04
C GLY A 407 7.86 5.62 20.15
N ASP A 408 7.49 6.42 19.15
CA ASP A 408 6.29 6.22 18.32
C ASP A 408 6.14 4.80 17.75
N PHE A 409 7.23 4.17 17.31
CA PHE A 409 7.16 2.83 16.74
C PHE A 409 6.95 1.74 17.79
N GLU A 410 7.55 1.87 18.97
CA GLU A 410 7.34 0.97 20.11
C GLU A 410 5.90 1.08 20.60
N ASP A 411 5.37 2.31 20.72
CA ASP A 411 3.98 2.57 21.06
C ASP A 411 3.01 1.94 20.05
N PHE A 412 3.32 2.06 18.76
CA PHE A 412 2.56 1.39 17.71
C PHE A 412 2.57 -0.14 17.83
N ILE A 413 3.73 -0.75 18.09
CA ILE A 413 3.81 -2.20 18.32
C ILE A 413 3.04 -2.61 19.57
N ASN A 414 3.10 -1.81 20.64
CA ASN A 414 2.34 -2.06 21.88
C ASN A 414 0.83 -2.01 21.63
N GLN A 415 0.34 -1.03 20.87
CA GLN A 415 -1.07 -0.95 20.47
C GLN A 415 -1.49 -2.18 19.66
N LEU A 416 -0.66 -2.64 18.73
CA LEU A 416 -0.94 -3.87 17.99
C LEU A 416 -0.93 -5.11 18.91
N ALA A 417 -0.06 -5.14 19.93
CA ALA A 417 0.05 -6.25 20.88
C ALA A 417 -1.19 -6.41 21.78
N GLU A 418 -2.02 -5.36 21.92
CA GLU A 418 -3.30 -5.45 22.63
C GLU A 418 -4.31 -6.36 21.91
N ARG A 419 -4.17 -6.53 20.60
CA ARG A 419 -5.11 -7.29 19.75
C ARG A 419 -4.49 -8.51 19.08
N TYR A 420 -3.21 -8.44 18.76
CA TYR A 420 -2.49 -9.45 18.00
C TYR A 420 -1.36 -10.03 18.82
N GLU A 421 -1.11 -11.32 18.61
CA GLU A 421 0.06 -11.95 19.21
C GLU A 421 1.34 -11.38 18.61
N VAL A 422 2.26 -10.97 19.47
CA VAL A 422 3.62 -10.58 19.10
C VAL A 422 4.58 -11.69 19.54
N ILE A 423 5.30 -12.27 18.58
CA ILE A 423 6.32 -13.28 18.85
C ILE A 423 7.72 -12.72 18.60
N ASP A 424 8.60 -12.89 19.58
CA ASP A 424 10.02 -12.62 19.43
C ASP A 424 10.74 -13.84 18.85
N SER A 425 11.69 -13.62 17.93
CA SER A 425 12.40 -14.69 17.22
C SER A 425 13.87 -14.38 16.96
#